data_AF-W2R7W1-F1
#
_entry.id   AF-W2R7W1-F1
#
_cell.length_a   1.000
_cell.length_b   1.000
_cell.length_c   1.000
_cell.angle_alpha   90.00
_cell.angle_beta   90.00
_cell.angle_gamma   90.00
#
_symmetry.space_group_name_H-M   'P 1'
#
loop_
_entity.id
_entity.type
_entity.pdbx_description
1 polymer ?
#
loop_
_entity_poly.entity_id
_entity_poly.type
_entity_poly.pdbx_seq_one_letter_code
_entity_poly.pdbx_strand_id
1 'polypeptide(L)'
;MGTPTKRTERVLSDAADKVAKAEEAARQYEAQLAEAASKKRQLEEENEKLRASILNMALQNASVDLRREHVQLRQTLDSYQTKIDQMREISLLSAKVVDSRIKTKQGRQYVEYKLQIETDIRGTLVLWHRYSTFLNLAATLKAKNPNSEHEIPELQTQSLTGFFSDQLIIDRIAKLNEFLDVVTKADEFQWGIRIDKDTCVYKRKSKRADRSYSVGSRESISTLTPSMRDSMFMPASSRASTISMDSY
;
A
#
# COMPACT_ATOMS: atom_id res chain seq x y z
N MET A 1 -56.89 7.68 20.99
CA MET A 1 -56.47 8.34 19.74
C MET A 1 -56.55 9.85 19.97
N GLY A 2 -55.48 10.48 20.47
CA GLY A 2 -55.48 11.91 20.81
C GLY A 2 -55.23 12.78 19.58
N THR A 3 -56.08 13.79 19.35
CA THR A 3 -55.95 14.73 18.23
C THR A 3 -54.78 15.70 18.49
N PRO A 4 -53.87 15.90 17.53
CA PRO A 4 -52.78 16.85 17.69
C PRO A 4 -53.32 18.28 17.88
N THR A 5 -52.77 19.01 18.85
CA THR A 5 -53.09 20.43 19.06
C THR A 5 -52.61 21.29 17.88
N LYS A 6 -53.33 22.37 17.54
CA LYS A 6 -52.95 23.31 16.44
C LYS A 6 -51.49 23.81 16.49
N ARG A 7 -50.86 23.82 17.67
CA ARG A 7 -49.45 24.18 17.86
C ARG A 7 -48.49 23.11 17.35
N THR A 8 -48.79 21.83 17.56
CA THR A 8 -47.96 20.72 17.06
C THR A 8 -48.04 20.61 15.55
N GLU A 9 -49.21 20.86 14.95
CA GLU A 9 -49.37 20.89 13.49
C GLU A 9 -48.54 22.01 12.84
N ARG A 10 -48.51 23.21 13.44
CA ARG A 10 -47.68 24.33 12.95
C ARG A 10 -46.18 24.03 13.01
N VAL A 11 -45.71 23.38 14.08
CA VAL A 11 -44.29 23.01 14.23
C VAL A 11 -43.91 21.93 13.20
N LEU A 12 -44.80 20.96 12.95
CA LEU A 12 -44.58 19.95 11.92
C LEU A 12 -44.56 20.55 10.51
N SER A 13 -45.42 21.53 10.24
CA SER A 13 -45.42 22.28 8.97
C SER A 13 -44.12 23.07 8.76
N ASP A 14 -43.67 23.83 9.76
CA ASP A 14 -42.41 24.60 9.66
C ASP A 14 -41.17 23.67 9.56
N ALA A 15 -41.20 22.52 10.21
CA ALA A 15 -40.17 21.49 10.05
C ALA A 15 -40.18 20.88 8.65
N ALA A 16 -41.36 20.59 8.08
CA ALA A 16 -41.49 20.09 6.71
C ALA A 16 -40.98 21.12 5.68
N ASP A 17 -41.29 22.40 5.86
CA ASP A 17 -40.81 23.47 4.97
C ASP A 17 -39.27 23.65 5.05
N LYS A 18 -38.69 23.49 6.25
CA LYS A 18 -37.23 23.52 6.44
C LYS A 18 -36.53 22.32 5.81
N VAL A 19 -37.10 21.12 5.94
CA VAL A 19 -36.58 19.91 5.28
C VAL A 19 -36.66 20.05 3.77
N ALA A 20 -37.79 20.52 3.22
CA ALA A 20 -37.95 20.76 1.80
C ALA A 20 -36.90 21.75 1.26
N LYS A 21 -36.67 22.87 1.95
CA LYS A 21 -35.62 23.85 1.59
C LYS A 21 -34.21 23.27 1.69
N ALA A 22 -33.94 22.45 2.71
CA ALA A 22 -32.64 21.80 2.88
C ALA A 22 -32.39 20.75 1.78
N GLU A 23 -33.42 20.00 1.38
CA GLU A 23 -33.35 19.05 0.26
C GLU A 23 -33.16 19.76 -1.08
N GLU A 24 -33.84 20.89 -1.33
CA GLU A 24 -33.65 21.69 -2.53
C GLU A 24 -32.23 22.28 -2.59
N ALA A 25 -31.73 22.80 -1.47
CA ALA A 25 -30.35 23.27 -1.37
C ALA A 25 -29.35 22.13 -1.62
N ALA A 26 -29.58 20.95 -1.03
CA ALA A 26 -28.74 19.77 -1.27
C ALA A 26 -28.72 19.37 -2.75
N ARG A 27 -29.89 19.33 -3.42
CA ARG A 27 -29.98 19.05 -4.87
C ARG A 27 -29.25 20.11 -5.70
N GLN A 28 -29.33 21.38 -5.33
CA GLN A 28 -28.59 22.45 -6.01
C GLN A 28 -27.08 22.31 -5.82
N TYR A 29 -26.62 21.97 -4.62
CA TYR A 29 -25.20 21.72 -4.35
C TYR A 29 -24.69 20.49 -5.12
N GLU A 30 -25.46 19.41 -5.19
CA GLU A 30 -25.12 18.23 -5.99
C GLU A 30 -25.05 18.56 -7.49
N ALA A 31 -26.00 19.35 -8.00
CA ALA A 31 -25.98 19.80 -9.39
C ALA A 31 -24.76 20.68 -9.69
N GLN A 32 -24.43 21.63 -8.79
CA GLN A 32 -23.24 22.48 -8.92
C GLN A 32 -21.95 21.66 -8.85
N LEU A 33 -21.88 20.66 -7.97
CA LEU A 33 -20.72 19.77 -7.86
C LEU A 33 -20.55 18.93 -9.13
N ALA A 34 -21.65 18.42 -9.69
CA ALA A 34 -21.63 17.68 -10.95
C ALA A 34 -21.17 18.56 -12.13
N GLU A 35 -21.66 19.79 -12.22
CA GLU A 35 -21.25 20.76 -13.25
C GLU A 35 -19.77 21.18 -13.08
N ALA A 36 -19.32 21.38 -11.84
CA ALA A 36 -17.92 21.66 -11.55
C ALA A 36 -17.02 20.47 -11.93
N ALA A 37 -17.47 19.24 -11.66
CA ALA A 37 -16.75 18.02 -12.05
C ALA A 37 -16.67 17.87 -13.58
N SER A 38 -17.75 18.17 -14.31
CA SER A 38 -17.73 18.12 -15.78
C SER A 38 -16.81 19.18 -16.37
N LYS A 39 -16.84 20.42 -15.84
CA LYS A 39 -15.93 21.50 -16.25
C LYS A 39 -14.48 21.15 -15.96
N LYS A 40 -14.18 20.61 -14.77
CA LYS A 40 -12.83 20.14 -14.41
C LYS A 40 -12.33 19.09 -15.40
N ARG A 41 -13.16 18.11 -15.74
CA ARG A 41 -12.80 17.08 -16.72
C ARG A 41 -12.50 17.66 -18.10
N GLN A 42 -13.32 18.58 -18.59
CA GLN A 42 -13.07 19.26 -19.88
C GLN A 42 -11.74 20.00 -19.87
N LEU A 43 -11.45 20.75 -18.80
CA LEU A 43 -10.18 21.46 -18.65
C LEU A 43 -8.98 20.51 -18.57
N GLU A 44 -9.12 19.35 -17.92
CA GLU A 44 -8.07 18.33 -17.87
C GLU A 44 -7.79 17.74 -19.26
N GLU A 45 -8.84 17.41 -20.02
CA GLU A 45 -8.74 16.90 -21.40
C GLU A 45 -8.09 17.93 -22.34
N GLU A 46 -8.45 19.22 -22.22
CA GLU A 46 -7.83 20.30 -22.98
C GLU A 46 -6.35 20.50 -22.61
N ASN A 47 -6.02 20.48 -21.31
CA ASN A 47 -4.64 20.57 -20.85
C ASN A 47 -3.79 19.41 -21.36
N GLU A 48 -4.33 18.19 -21.39
CA GLU A 48 -3.63 17.03 -21.95
C GLU A 48 -3.35 17.21 -23.44
N LYS A 49 -4.34 17.66 -24.22
CA LYS A 49 -4.18 17.96 -25.66
C LYS A 49 -3.14 19.05 -25.90
N LEU A 50 -3.18 20.13 -25.13
CA LEU A 50 -2.22 21.23 -25.25
C LEU A 50 -0.80 20.76 -24.92
N ARG A 51 -0.62 20.00 -23.83
CA ARG A 51 0.69 19.42 -23.47
C ARG A 51 1.22 18.51 -24.57
N ALA A 52 0.39 17.65 -25.14
CA ALA A 52 0.77 16.77 -26.24
C ALA A 52 1.18 17.57 -27.50
N SER A 53 0.42 18.63 -27.83
CA SER A 53 0.73 19.50 -28.97
C SER A 53 2.05 20.25 -28.79
N ILE A 54 2.28 20.84 -27.61
CA ILE A 54 3.53 21.54 -27.28
C ILE A 54 4.71 20.57 -27.36
N LEU A 55 4.56 19.38 -26.79
CA LEU A 55 5.61 18.36 -26.83
C LEU A 55 5.94 17.95 -28.28
N ASN A 56 4.93 17.73 -29.12
CA ASN A 56 5.14 17.38 -30.52
C ASN A 56 5.88 18.49 -31.27
N MET A 57 5.44 19.74 -31.12
CA MET A 57 6.09 20.90 -31.73
C MET A 57 7.53 21.07 -31.24
N ALA A 58 7.78 20.89 -29.94
CA ALA A 58 9.13 20.95 -29.37
C ALA A 58 10.04 19.84 -29.94
N LEU A 59 9.55 18.60 -30.05
CA LEU A 59 10.32 17.48 -30.60
C LEU A 59 10.60 17.64 -32.10
N GLN A 60 9.67 18.20 -32.88
CA GLN A 60 9.89 18.49 -34.30
C GLN A 60 11.00 19.50 -34.52
N ASN A 61 11.09 20.51 -33.64
CA ASN A 61 12.11 21.55 -33.69
C ASN A 61 13.40 21.21 -32.92
N ALA A 62 13.45 20.06 -32.24
CA ALA A 62 14.59 19.63 -31.43
C ALA A 62 15.69 18.96 -32.27
N SER A 63 16.93 19.05 -31.77
CA SER A 63 18.06 18.31 -32.33
C SER A 63 17.82 16.79 -32.26
N VAL A 64 18.54 16.04 -33.11
CA VAL A 64 18.42 14.57 -33.16
C VAL A 64 18.82 13.94 -31.83
N ASP A 65 19.87 14.46 -31.18
CA ASP A 65 20.36 13.96 -29.90
C ASP A 65 19.34 14.17 -28.78
N LEU A 66 18.72 15.35 -28.71
CA LEU A 66 17.70 15.65 -27.71
C LEU A 66 16.45 14.76 -27.87
N ARG A 67 16.07 14.45 -29.12
CA ARG A 67 14.98 13.49 -29.38
C ARG A 67 15.33 12.08 -28.91
N ARG A 68 16.57 11.63 -29.14
CA ARG A 68 17.03 10.31 -28.68
C ARG A 68 17.05 10.22 -27.15
N GLU A 69 17.58 11.25 -26.49
CA GLU A 69 17.60 11.35 -25.03
C GLU A 69 16.17 11.33 -24.46
N HIS A 70 15.24 12.09 -25.04
CA HIS A 70 13.83 12.07 -24.63
C HIS A 70 13.22 10.66 -24.71
N VAL A 71 13.48 9.91 -25.78
CA VAL A 71 13.01 8.52 -25.91
C VAL A 71 13.64 7.62 -24.85
N GLN A 72 14.93 7.74 -24.60
CA GLN A 72 15.65 6.95 -23.58
C GLN A 72 15.14 7.26 -22.16
N LEU A 73 14.95 8.54 -21.84
CA LEU A 73 14.41 8.97 -20.55
C LEU A 73 12.97 8.48 -20.37
N ARG A 74 12.14 8.53 -21.41
CA ARG A 74 10.77 7.99 -21.36
C ARG A 74 10.76 6.50 -21.10
N GLN A 75 11.58 5.72 -21.81
CA GLN A 75 11.72 4.28 -21.57
C GLN A 75 12.20 3.98 -20.14
N THR A 76 13.13 4.79 -19.65
CA THR A 76 13.64 4.68 -18.29
C THR A 76 12.56 4.97 -17.26
N LEU A 77 11.77 6.04 -17.45
CA LEU A 77 10.62 6.37 -16.62
C LEU A 77 9.56 5.27 -16.62
N ASP A 78 9.20 4.73 -17.79
CA ASP A 78 8.24 3.62 -17.89
C ASP A 78 8.75 2.37 -17.14
N SER A 79 10.06 2.10 -17.21
CA SER A 79 10.67 0.99 -16.47
C SER A 79 10.64 1.21 -14.96
N TYR A 80 10.88 2.44 -14.49
CA TYR A 80 10.81 2.77 -13.07
C TYR A 80 9.39 2.77 -12.56
N GLN A 81 8.43 3.26 -13.35
CA GLN A 81 7.02 3.20 -13.01
C GLN A 81 6.56 1.74 -12.83
N THR A 82 6.94 0.86 -13.76
CA THR A 82 6.66 -0.58 -13.64
C THR A 82 7.28 -1.18 -12.37
N LYS A 83 8.52 -0.80 -12.03
CA LYS A 83 9.18 -1.25 -10.78
C LYS A 83 8.47 -0.72 -9.54
N ILE A 84 8.02 0.54 -9.55
CA ILE A 84 7.25 1.12 -8.45
C ILE A 84 5.94 0.34 -8.26
N ASP A 85 5.24 0.01 -9.35
CA ASP A 85 3.98 -0.74 -9.29
C ASP A 85 4.17 -2.20 -8.84
N GLN A 86 5.35 -2.78 -9.09
CA GLN A 86 5.75 -4.09 -8.57
C GLN A 86 6.18 -4.04 -7.10
N MET A 87 6.89 -2.98 -6.69
CA MET A 87 7.32 -2.77 -5.30
C MET A 87 6.19 -2.28 -4.40
N ARG A 88 5.06 -1.85 -4.98
CA ARG A 88 3.89 -1.45 -4.21
C ARG A 88 3.46 -2.60 -3.33
N GLU A 89 3.46 -2.34 -2.03
CA GLU A 89 3.07 -3.32 -1.03
C GLU A 89 1.62 -3.75 -1.26
N ILE A 90 1.40 -5.07 -1.21
CA ILE A 90 0.08 -5.67 -1.37
C ILE A 90 -0.43 -6.05 0.02
N SER A 91 -1.55 -5.45 0.42
CA SER A 91 -2.15 -5.72 1.73
C SER A 91 -3.02 -6.97 1.67
N LEU A 92 -2.92 -7.81 2.69
CA LEU A 92 -3.78 -8.97 2.89
C LEU A 92 -5.10 -8.53 3.52
N LEU A 93 -6.22 -8.85 2.88
CA LEU A 93 -7.57 -8.61 3.42
C LEU A 93 -8.16 -9.87 4.04
N SER A 94 -8.09 -10.99 3.33
CA SER A 94 -8.59 -12.28 3.80
C SER A 94 -7.73 -13.42 3.25
N ALA A 95 -7.69 -14.55 3.95
CA ALA A 95 -6.99 -15.76 3.50
C ALA A 95 -7.77 -17.01 3.89
N LYS A 96 -7.95 -17.94 2.95
CA LYS A 96 -8.62 -19.22 3.18
C LYS A 96 -8.05 -20.33 2.31
N VAL A 97 -8.02 -21.55 2.83
CA VAL A 97 -7.75 -22.77 2.10
C VAL A 97 -9.05 -23.30 1.53
N VAL A 98 -9.10 -23.48 0.21
CA VAL A 98 -10.32 -23.86 -0.52
C VAL A 98 -10.26 -25.23 -1.16
N ASP A 99 -9.07 -25.82 -1.29
CA ASP A 99 -8.87 -27.08 -2.01
C ASP A 99 -7.57 -27.76 -1.56
N SER A 100 -7.38 -29.01 -1.96
CA SER A 100 -6.17 -29.78 -1.67
C SER A 100 -5.81 -30.70 -2.84
N ARG A 101 -4.53 -31.04 -2.96
CA ARG A 101 -4.05 -32.01 -3.96
C ARG A 101 -2.89 -32.82 -3.41
N ILE A 102 -2.82 -34.08 -3.83
CA ILE A 102 -1.67 -34.95 -3.53
C ILE A 102 -0.69 -34.87 -4.69
N LYS A 103 0.58 -34.62 -4.38
CA LYS A 103 1.70 -34.59 -5.32
C LYS A 103 2.70 -35.67 -4.93
N THR A 104 3.32 -36.29 -5.93
CA THR A 104 4.41 -37.26 -5.74
C THR A 104 5.72 -36.64 -6.22
N LYS A 105 6.74 -36.61 -5.35
CA LYS A 105 8.10 -36.18 -5.69
C LYS A 105 9.09 -37.18 -5.12
N GLN A 106 10.01 -37.68 -5.94
CA GLN A 106 11.03 -38.67 -5.54
C GLN A 106 10.43 -39.89 -4.82
N GLY A 107 9.30 -40.41 -5.33
CA GLY A 107 8.61 -41.56 -4.73
C GLY A 107 7.90 -41.29 -3.40
N ARG A 108 7.92 -40.04 -2.90
CA ARG A 108 7.20 -39.63 -1.70
C ARG A 108 6.00 -38.77 -2.06
N GLN A 109 4.85 -39.15 -1.55
CA GLN A 109 3.63 -38.36 -1.67
C GLN A 109 3.56 -37.28 -0.59
N TYR A 110 2.98 -36.14 -0.92
CA TYR A 110 2.70 -35.05 0.00
C TYR A 110 1.48 -34.24 -0.43
N VAL A 111 0.82 -33.60 0.52
CA VAL A 111 -0.36 -32.76 0.27
C VAL A 111 0.05 -31.30 0.11
N GLU A 112 -0.52 -30.66 -0.90
CA GLU A 112 -0.54 -29.21 -1.06
C GLU A 112 -1.97 -28.70 -0.89
N TYR A 113 -2.10 -27.52 -0.31
CA TYR A 113 -3.35 -26.86 0.00
C TYR A 113 -3.46 -25.60 -0.84
N LYS A 114 -4.61 -25.41 -1.49
CA LYS A 114 -4.90 -24.24 -2.32
C LYS A 114 -5.30 -23.09 -1.42
N LEU A 115 -4.39 -22.15 -1.24
CA LEU A 115 -4.62 -20.92 -0.53
C LEU A 115 -5.22 -19.89 -1.49
N GLN A 116 -6.30 -19.26 -1.07
CA GLN A 116 -6.92 -18.11 -1.72
C GLN A 116 -6.74 -16.91 -0.81
N ILE A 117 -6.17 -15.83 -1.35
CA ILE A 117 -5.90 -14.59 -0.63
C ILE A 117 -6.61 -13.45 -1.35
N GLU A 118 -7.40 -12.68 -0.62
CA GLU A 118 -7.96 -11.43 -1.12
C GLU A 118 -7.05 -10.28 -0.75
N THR A 119 -6.77 -9.41 -1.72
CA THR A 119 -5.84 -8.30 -1.60
C THR A 119 -6.52 -6.97 -1.94
N ASP A 120 -5.93 -5.88 -1.48
CA ASP A 120 -6.43 -4.52 -1.71
C ASP A 120 -6.29 -4.05 -3.17
N ILE A 121 -5.19 -4.39 -3.84
CA ILE A 121 -4.84 -3.84 -5.16
C ILE A 121 -4.75 -4.85 -6.31
N ARG A 122 -4.61 -6.15 -6.01
CA ARG A 122 -4.45 -7.22 -7.03
C ARG A 122 -5.65 -8.16 -7.10
N GLY A 123 -6.72 -7.89 -6.36
CA GLY A 123 -7.90 -8.77 -6.28
C GLY A 123 -7.57 -10.07 -5.55
N THR A 124 -8.06 -11.20 -6.07
CA THR A 124 -7.87 -12.52 -5.47
C THR A 124 -6.68 -13.25 -6.08
N LEU A 125 -5.72 -13.62 -5.24
CA LEU A 125 -4.56 -14.43 -5.59
C LEU A 125 -4.74 -15.88 -5.12
N VAL A 126 -4.26 -16.84 -5.90
CA VAL A 126 -4.41 -18.26 -5.61
C VAL A 126 -3.07 -18.97 -5.76
N LEU A 127 -2.69 -19.76 -4.77
CA LEU A 127 -1.41 -20.46 -4.71
C LEU A 127 -1.50 -21.78 -3.95
N TRP A 128 -0.50 -22.64 -4.13
CA TRP A 128 -0.44 -23.95 -3.49
C TRP A 128 0.70 -24.00 -2.49
N HIS A 129 0.39 -24.33 -1.23
CA HIS A 129 1.39 -24.46 -0.17
C HIS A 129 1.32 -25.80 0.54
N ARG A 130 2.47 -26.24 1.07
CA ARG A 130 2.52 -27.40 1.96
C ARG A 130 2.07 -27.02 3.36
N TYR A 131 1.58 -28.00 4.09
CA TYR A 131 1.17 -27.83 5.49
C TYR A 131 2.27 -27.20 6.37
N SER A 132 3.54 -27.53 6.11
CA SER A 132 4.70 -26.98 6.81
C SER A 132 4.81 -25.45 6.73
N THR A 133 4.34 -24.83 5.65
CA THR A 133 4.33 -23.37 5.52
C THR A 133 3.48 -22.72 6.62
N PHE A 134 2.31 -23.29 6.89
CA PHE A 134 1.40 -22.81 7.93
C PHE A 134 1.92 -23.11 9.34
N LEU A 135 2.54 -24.28 9.56
CA LEU A 135 3.22 -24.59 10.82
C LEU A 135 4.33 -23.58 11.14
N ASN A 136 5.18 -23.26 10.16
CA ASN A 136 6.27 -22.30 10.34
C ASN A 136 5.72 -20.90 10.63
N LEU A 137 4.62 -20.52 9.95
CA LEU A 137 3.94 -19.25 10.21
C LEU A 137 3.39 -19.20 11.64
N ALA A 138 2.67 -20.24 12.09
CA ALA A 138 2.14 -20.32 13.44
C ALA A 138 3.26 -20.24 14.49
N ALA A 139 4.35 -21.00 14.32
CA ALA A 139 5.50 -20.95 15.21
C ALA A 139 6.13 -19.54 15.27
N THR A 140 6.26 -18.87 14.12
CA THR A 140 6.80 -17.50 14.05
C THR A 140 5.88 -16.50 14.74
N LEU A 141 4.55 -16.65 14.58
CA LEU A 141 3.58 -15.75 15.20
C LEU A 141 3.53 -15.92 16.73
N LYS A 142 3.58 -17.16 17.23
CA LYS A 142 3.67 -17.46 18.66
C LYS A 142 4.95 -16.88 19.27
N ALA A 143 6.10 -17.15 18.64
CA ALA A 143 7.39 -16.62 19.11
C ALA A 143 7.46 -15.09 19.12
N LYS A 144 6.81 -14.41 18.17
CA LYS A 144 6.80 -12.94 18.08
C LYS A 144 5.77 -12.27 18.99
N ASN A 145 4.78 -12.99 19.49
CA ASN A 145 3.72 -12.44 20.32
C ASN A 145 3.45 -13.35 21.54
N PRO A 146 4.35 -13.38 22.54
CA PRO A 146 4.22 -14.28 23.70
C PRO A 146 2.91 -14.07 24.48
N ASN A 147 2.40 -12.84 24.51
CA ASN A 147 1.19 -12.50 25.27
C ASN A 147 -0.11 -12.96 24.60
N SER A 148 -0.08 -13.23 23.29
CA SER A 148 -1.25 -13.69 22.51
C SER A 148 -1.03 -15.07 21.89
N GLU A 149 -0.04 -15.83 22.38
CA GLU A 149 0.22 -17.19 21.90
C GLU A 149 -1.00 -18.10 22.08
N HIS A 150 -1.73 -17.92 23.19
CA HIS A 150 -2.92 -18.70 23.52
C HIS A 150 -4.09 -18.47 22.55
N GLU A 151 -4.09 -17.34 21.84
CA GLU A 151 -5.14 -17.01 20.86
C GLU A 151 -4.91 -17.73 19.53
N ILE A 152 -3.68 -18.14 19.23
CA ILE A 152 -3.33 -18.80 17.96
C ILE A 152 -3.74 -20.27 18.02
N PRO A 153 -4.68 -20.73 17.15
CA PRO A 153 -5.10 -22.12 17.11
C PRO A 153 -3.94 -23.08 16.88
N GLU A 154 -3.94 -24.21 17.60
CA GLU A 154 -2.88 -25.19 17.49
C GLU A 154 -3.03 -26.03 16.21
N LEU A 155 -1.96 -26.03 15.42
CA LEU A 155 -1.85 -26.85 14.22
C LEU A 155 -1.12 -28.15 14.54
N GLN A 156 -1.70 -29.29 14.17
CA GLN A 156 -1.12 -30.61 14.38
C GLN A 156 0.26 -30.73 13.72
N THR A 157 1.30 -31.11 14.46
CA THR A 157 2.69 -31.20 13.93
C THR A 157 3.00 -32.49 13.19
N GLN A 158 2.14 -33.50 13.31
CA GLN A 158 2.38 -34.83 12.76
C GLN A 158 2.49 -34.77 11.23
N SER A 159 3.59 -35.26 10.67
CA SER A 159 3.74 -35.40 9.22
C SER A 159 2.87 -36.57 8.74
N LEU A 160 2.12 -36.34 7.66
CA LEU A 160 1.42 -37.43 6.98
C LEU A 160 2.43 -38.20 6.15
N THR A 161 2.76 -39.40 6.59
CA THR A 161 3.59 -40.33 5.85
C THR A 161 2.71 -41.42 5.24
N GLY A 162 2.59 -41.42 3.91
CA GLY A 162 2.16 -42.57 3.10
C GLY A 162 0.65 -42.87 3.06
N PHE A 163 -0.14 -42.44 4.05
CA PHE A 163 -1.59 -42.67 4.08
C PHE A 163 -2.33 -41.35 4.26
N PHE A 164 -2.90 -40.83 3.17
CA PHE A 164 -3.78 -39.68 3.19
C PHE A 164 -5.21 -40.20 3.09
N SER A 165 -5.97 -40.13 4.19
CA SER A 165 -7.42 -40.28 4.10
C SER A 165 -8.04 -38.93 3.77
N ASP A 166 -9.09 -38.93 2.96
CA ASP A 166 -9.82 -37.70 2.61
C ASP A 166 -10.33 -36.98 3.86
N GLN A 167 -10.81 -37.74 4.85
CA GLN A 167 -11.25 -37.18 6.13
C GLN A 167 -10.14 -36.39 6.83
N LEU A 168 -8.93 -36.93 6.87
CA LEU A 168 -7.81 -36.25 7.51
C LEU A 168 -7.46 -34.95 6.78
N ILE A 169 -7.50 -34.97 5.44
CA ILE A 169 -7.23 -33.77 4.64
C ILE A 169 -8.31 -32.71 4.92
N ILE A 170 -9.58 -33.10 4.99
CA ILE A 170 -10.71 -32.22 5.31
C ILE A 170 -10.53 -31.60 6.70
N ASP A 171 -10.21 -32.41 7.71
CA ASP A 171 -9.99 -31.92 9.08
C ASP A 171 -8.84 -30.91 9.14
N ARG A 172 -7.76 -31.15 8.37
CA ARG A 172 -6.66 -30.20 8.25
C ARG A 172 -7.06 -28.91 7.56
N ILE A 173 -7.86 -28.97 6.49
CA ILE A 173 -8.38 -27.76 5.83
C ILE A 173 -9.19 -26.92 6.82
N ALA A 174 -10.06 -27.57 7.61
CA ALA A 174 -10.85 -26.88 8.64
C ALA A 174 -9.94 -26.19 9.67
N LYS A 175 -8.93 -26.89 10.18
CA LYS A 175 -7.95 -26.33 11.14
C LYS A 175 -7.10 -25.20 10.55
N LEU A 176 -6.70 -25.33 9.29
CA LEU A 176 -5.98 -24.27 8.59
C LEU A 176 -6.84 -23.03 8.41
N ASN A 177 -8.13 -23.19 8.09
CA ASN A 177 -9.06 -22.07 7.96
C ASN A 177 -9.34 -21.39 9.29
N GLU A 178 -9.54 -22.17 10.37
CA GLU A 178 -9.65 -21.63 11.73
C GLU A 178 -8.41 -20.80 12.10
N PHE A 179 -7.22 -21.35 11.86
CA PHE A 179 -5.96 -20.64 12.08
C PHE A 179 -5.86 -19.35 11.26
N LEU A 180 -6.10 -19.41 9.94
CA LEU A 180 -6.01 -18.26 9.05
C LEU A 180 -7.01 -17.17 9.41
N ASP A 181 -8.22 -17.54 9.83
CA ASP A 181 -9.25 -16.60 10.25
C ASP A 181 -8.80 -15.79 11.46
N VAL A 182 -8.27 -16.46 12.48
CA VAL A 182 -7.75 -15.80 13.69
C VAL A 182 -6.57 -14.89 13.36
N VAL A 183 -5.54 -15.39 12.68
CA VAL A 183 -4.31 -14.60 12.45
C VAL A 183 -4.48 -13.48 11.42
N THR A 184 -5.55 -13.52 10.64
CA THR A 184 -5.89 -12.45 9.69
C THR A 184 -6.74 -11.36 10.35
N LYS A 185 -7.73 -11.73 11.17
CA LYS A 185 -8.66 -10.79 11.80
C LYS A 185 -8.08 -10.07 13.01
N ALA A 186 -7.22 -10.73 13.78
CA ALA A 186 -6.72 -10.14 15.00
C ALA A 186 -5.61 -9.10 14.70
N ASP A 187 -5.70 -7.91 15.31
CA ASP A 187 -4.91 -6.74 14.93
C ASP A 187 -3.42 -6.85 15.29
N GLU A 188 -3.12 -7.61 16.34
CA GLU A 188 -1.80 -7.74 16.93
C GLU A 188 -0.84 -8.60 16.10
N PHE A 189 -1.35 -9.47 15.24
CA PHE A 189 -0.51 -10.30 14.38
C PHE A 189 0.01 -9.52 13.18
N GLN A 190 1.26 -9.75 12.79
CA GLN A 190 1.82 -9.26 11.54
C GLN A 190 2.59 -10.39 10.88
N TRP A 191 2.28 -10.61 9.62
CA TRP A 191 2.92 -11.64 8.83
C TRP A 191 2.84 -11.29 7.34
N GLY A 192 3.60 -12.02 6.55
CA GLY A 192 3.52 -11.94 5.11
C GLY A 192 3.74 -13.30 4.49
N ILE A 193 3.23 -13.45 3.28
CA ILE A 193 3.39 -14.67 2.50
C ILE A 193 3.81 -14.31 1.09
N ARG A 194 4.82 -15.04 0.62
CA ARG A 194 5.35 -14.89 -0.72
C ARG A 194 4.48 -15.69 -1.69
N ILE A 195 3.97 -15.01 -2.71
CA ILE A 195 3.14 -15.61 -3.75
C ILE A 195 4.02 -16.18 -4.86
N ASP A 196 5.00 -15.41 -5.30
CA ASP A 196 5.98 -15.77 -6.32
C ASP A 196 7.33 -15.07 -6.08
N LYS A 197 8.19 -15.02 -7.11
CA LYS A 197 9.53 -14.42 -7.00
C LYS A 197 9.47 -12.93 -6.63
N ASP A 198 8.49 -12.22 -7.16
CA ASP A 198 8.44 -10.75 -7.14
C ASP A 198 7.24 -10.22 -6.32
N THR A 199 6.30 -11.09 -5.95
CA THR A 199 5.04 -10.74 -5.28
C THR A 199 5.02 -11.29 -3.84
N CYS A 200 4.90 -10.38 -2.88
CA CYS A 200 4.66 -10.70 -1.47
C CYS A 200 3.41 -9.97 -0.98
N VAL A 201 2.60 -10.66 -0.19
CA VAL A 201 1.38 -10.11 0.41
C VAL A 201 1.57 -10.03 1.91
N TYR A 202 1.16 -8.91 2.52
CA TYR A 202 1.44 -8.60 3.91
C TYR A 202 0.17 -8.26 4.70
N LYS A 203 0.07 -8.84 5.89
CA LYS A 203 -0.85 -8.43 6.94
C LYS A 203 -0.07 -7.58 7.94
N ARG A 204 -0.33 -6.27 7.97
CA ARG A 204 0.30 -5.34 8.93
C ARG A 204 -0.47 -5.31 10.25
N LYS A 205 0.19 -4.92 11.35
CA LYS A 205 -0.54 -4.61 12.58
C LYS A 205 -1.41 -3.38 12.32
N SER A 206 -2.69 -3.46 12.65
CA SER A 206 -3.53 -2.27 12.70
C SER A 206 -3.02 -1.42 13.86
N LYS A 207 -2.19 -0.42 13.58
CA LYS A 207 -1.96 0.64 14.57
C LYS A 207 -3.34 1.26 14.75
N ARG A 208 -4.01 1.00 15.88
CA ARG A 208 -5.23 1.74 16.22
C ARG A 208 -4.86 3.20 16.00
N ALA A 209 -5.47 3.79 14.97
CA ALA A 209 -5.35 5.20 14.76
C ALA A 209 -5.97 5.79 16.02
N ASP A 210 -5.12 6.26 16.94
CA ASP A 210 -5.48 7.47 17.67
C ASP A 210 -5.85 8.46 16.57
N ARG A 211 -7.15 8.57 16.32
CA ARG A 211 -7.75 9.62 15.51
C ARG A 211 -7.66 10.92 16.31
N SER A 212 -6.45 11.27 16.74
CA SER A 212 -6.09 12.66 16.97
C SER A 212 -5.77 13.22 15.60
N TYR A 213 -6.78 13.85 15.03
CA TYR A 213 -6.70 14.82 13.94
C TYR A 213 -5.70 15.93 14.33
N SER A 214 -4.39 15.64 14.22
CA SER A 214 -3.39 16.70 14.18
C SER A 214 -3.39 17.26 12.76
N VAL A 215 -4.24 18.26 12.56
CA VAL A 215 -4.19 19.17 11.43
C VAL A 215 -2.80 19.83 11.43
N GLY A 216 -2.02 19.54 10.39
CA GLY A 216 -0.95 20.41 9.91
C GLY A 216 0.37 20.35 10.67
N SER A 217 1.29 19.52 10.19
CA SER A 217 2.67 19.99 10.05
C SER A 217 3.19 19.54 8.70
N ARG A 218 3.14 20.50 7.77
CA ARG A 218 3.63 20.43 6.40
C ARG A 218 5.15 20.56 6.51
N GLU A 219 5.87 19.45 6.60
CA GLU A 219 7.34 19.49 6.57
C GLU A 219 7.78 19.93 5.17
N SER A 220 8.23 21.17 5.12
CA SER A 220 8.71 21.88 3.96
C SER A 220 9.91 21.16 3.34
N ILE A 221 9.85 21.03 2.02
CA ILE A 221 10.95 20.66 1.14
C ILE A 221 12.12 21.62 1.41
N SER A 222 13.24 21.10 1.93
CA SER A 222 14.51 21.84 2.02
C SER A 222 14.99 22.21 0.62
N THR A 223 14.74 23.46 0.23
CA THR A 223 15.39 24.09 -0.91
C THR A 223 16.85 24.36 -0.59
N LEU A 224 17.76 23.69 -1.29
CA LEU A 224 19.19 24.01 -1.34
C LEU A 224 19.36 25.41 -1.93
N THR A 225 19.76 26.38 -1.11
CA THR A 225 20.27 27.67 -1.58
C THR A 225 21.80 27.69 -1.47
N PRO A 226 22.55 27.97 -2.57
CA PRO A 226 23.99 28.17 -2.49
C PRO A 226 24.29 29.54 -1.90
N SER A 227 24.86 29.56 -0.69
CA SER A 227 25.34 30.79 -0.06
C SER A 227 26.66 31.22 -0.70
N MET A 228 26.57 32.13 -1.68
CA MET A 228 27.69 33.01 -2.03
C MET A 228 27.66 34.23 -1.09
N ARG A 229 28.64 34.32 -0.19
CA ARG A 229 29.18 35.63 0.23
C ARG A 229 30.59 35.50 0.82
N ASP A 230 31.48 35.90 -0.06
CA ASP A 230 32.84 36.38 0.03
C ASP A 230 33.26 37.19 1.28
N SER A 231 34.58 37.17 1.48
CA SER A 231 35.46 38.17 2.11
C SER A 231 35.77 38.06 3.62
N MET A 232 37.00 37.61 3.93
CA MET A 232 38.03 38.56 4.38
C MET A 232 39.44 38.09 4.02
N PHE A 233 40.13 39.02 3.37
CA PHE A 233 41.49 39.01 2.85
C PHE A 233 42.50 39.24 3.99
N MET A 234 43.63 38.51 4.01
CA MET A 234 44.98 39.09 4.04
C MET A 234 46.05 38.03 3.65
N PRO A 235 47.06 38.39 2.85
CA PRO A 235 48.03 37.47 2.28
C PRO A 235 49.35 37.43 3.09
N ALA A 236 50.03 36.28 3.12
CA ALA A 236 51.43 36.21 3.53
C ALA A 236 52.31 36.19 2.27
N SER A 237 53.00 37.30 2.01
CA SER A 237 54.05 37.39 1.00
C SER A 237 55.42 37.34 1.66
N SER A 238 56.25 36.48 1.07
CA SER A 238 57.65 36.12 1.25
C SER A 238 58.66 37.22 1.63
N ARG A 239 59.67 36.83 2.45
CA ARG A 239 61.13 37.11 2.43
C ARG A 239 61.66 37.15 3.89
N ALA A 240 62.89 36.80 4.28
CA ALA A 240 64.01 36.03 3.77
C ALA A 240 65.07 36.04 4.92
N SER A 241 65.92 35.01 4.96
CA SER A 241 67.30 35.04 5.49
C SER A 241 67.57 35.16 7.00
N THR A 242 68.08 34.07 7.59
CA THR A 242 69.26 34.13 8.48
C THR A 242 70.18 32.94 8.21
N ILE A 243 71.36 33.27 7.72
CA ILE A 243 72.58 32.45 7.70
C ILE A 243 73.09 32.31 9.14
N SER A 244 73.51 31.10 9.53
CA SER A 244 74.65 30.92 10.44
C SER A 244 75.35 29.61 10.07
N MET A 245 76.66 29.72 9.88
CA MET A 245 77.59 28.67 9.51
C MET A 245 78.54 28.43 10.70
N ASP A 246 79.09 27.21 10.79
CA ASP A 246 80.32 26.82 11.51
C ASP A 246 80.30 26.77 13.06
N SER A 247 80.98 25.85 13.78
CA SER A 247 81.81 24.66 13.51
C SER A 247 81.95 23.87 14.85
N TYR A 248 82.09 22.55 14.81
CA TYR A 248 83.20 21.73 15.36
C TYR A 248 82.93 20.24 15.09
#